data_AF-A0A8J8H0I7-F1
#
_entry.id   AF-A0A8J8H0I7-F1
#
_cell.length_a   1.000
_cell.length_b   1.000
_cell.length_c   1.000
_cell.angle_alpha   90.00
_cell.angle_beta   90.00
_cell.angle_gamma   90.00
#
_symmetry.space_group_name_H-M   'P 1'
#
loop_
_entity.id
_entity.type
_entity.pdbx_description
1 polymer ?
#
loop_
_entity_poly.entity_id
_entity_poly.type
_entity_poly.pdbx_seq_one_letter_code
_entity_poly.pdbx_strand_id
1 'polypeptide(L)'
;MKYVIMIYGNPGDGRIGEFDPLLREIAESGELIDARALADPVTASTIRLHDGVLAAVEGPFPQGLAHLVAFVVVDCESRDRAAEIAGWFPDAYTAGVEVRPVMGSSGLEM
;
A
#
# COMPACT_ATOMS: atom_id res chain seq x y z
N MET A 1 -1.30 -6.12 16.20
CA MET A 1 -1.59 -6.93 15.01
C MET A 1 -1.13 -6.16 13.79
N LYS A 2 -0.53 -6.84 12.81
CA LYS A 2 0.06 -6.17 11.65
C LYS A 2 -0.95 -6.00 10.53
N TYR A 3 -1.00 -4.80 9.96
CA TYR A 3 -1.82 -4.49 8.80
C TYR A 3 -0.98 -3.80 7.72
N VAL A 4 -1.29 -4.09 6.47
CA VAL A 4 -0.84 -3.29 5.32
C VAL A 4 -2.01 -2.42 4.85
N ILE A 5 -1.72 -1.14 4.71
CA ILE A 5 -2.59 -0.11 4.18
C ILE A 5 -2.06 0.21 2.79
N MET A 6 -2.81 -0.13 1.76
CA MET A 6 -2.45 0.06 0.36
C MET A 6 -3.22 1.25 -0.20
N ILE A 7 -2.48 2.22 -0.73
CA ILE A 7 -3.03 3.49 -1.19
C ILE A 7 -3.03 3.46 -2.71
N TYR A 8 -4.22 3.58 -3.30
CA TYR A 8 -4.40 3.60 -4.74
C TYR A 8 -4.62 5.02 -5.24
N GLY A 9 -4.06 5.34 -6.40
CA GLY A 9 -4.19 6.67 -7.01
C GLY A 9 -3.85 6.65 -8.50
N ASN A 10 -4.02 7.81 -9.16
CA ASN A 10 -3.62 8.00 -10.55
C ASN A 10 -2.19 8.56 -10.64
N PRO A 11 -1.37 8.12 -11.62
CA PRO A 11 -0.08 8.71 -11.90
C PRO A 11 -0.22 10.20 -12.24
N GLY A 12 0.60 11.04 -11.62
CA GLY A 12 0.55 12.50 -11.78
C GLY A 12 -0.30 13.25 -10.76
N ASP A 13 -1.10 12.57 -9.93
CA ASP A 13 -1.83 13.22 -8.81
C ASP A 13 -0.89 13.57 -7.63
N GLY A 14 0.31 12.99 -7.61
CA GLY A 14 1.51 13.61 -7.02
C GLY A 14 1.41 14.06 -5.57
N ARG A 15 0.78 13.31 -4.67
CA ARG A 15 0.61 13.69 -3.25
C ARG A 15 1.66 13.13 -2.28
N ILE A 16 2.72 12.55 -2.82
CA ILE A 16 3.65 11.69 -2.09
C ILE A 16 4.38 12.43 -0.95
N GLY A 17 4.64 13.73 -1.12
CA GLY A 17 5.23 14.58 -0.08
C GLY A 17 4.24 15.08 0.97
N GLU A 18 2.94 14.93 0.77
CA GLU A 18 1.91 15.40 1.72
C GLU A 18 1.67 14.41 2.86
N PHE A 19 2.23 13.20 2.77
CA PHE A 19 2.10 12.18 3.81
C PHE A 19 3.11 12.36 4.96
N ASP A 20 4.15 13.19 4.82
CA ASP A 20 5.21 13.33 5.84
C ASP A 20 4.68 13.65 7.26
N PRO A 21 3.82 14.68 7.47
CA PRO A 21 3.30 14.96 8.81
C PRO A 21 2.45 13.82 9.37
N LEU A 22 1.70 13.14 8.49
CA LEU A 22 0.85 12.01 8.86
C LEU A 22 1.69 10.79 9.28
N LEU A 23 2.69 10.43 8.48
CA LEU A 23 3.59 9.32 8.76
C LEU A 23 4.39 9.58 10.05
N ARG A 24 4.74 10.84 10.31
CA ARG A 24 5.35 11.24 11.57
C ARG A 24 4.43 10.98 12.76
N GLU A 25 3.15 11.34 12.67
CA GLU A 25 2.18 11.09 13.74
C GLU A 25 2.02 9.59 14.04
N ILE A 26 1.93 8.75 12.99
CA ILE A 26 1.86 7.29 13.13
C ILE A 26 3.17 6.71 13.70
N ALA A 27 4.31 7.32 13.38
CA ALA A 27 5.59 6.93 13.96
C ALA A 27 5.69 7.31 15.45
N GLU A 28 5.24 8.51 15.81
CA GLU A 28 5.24 8.99 17.19
C GLU A 28 4.29 8.19 18.09
N SER A 29 3.20 7.62 17.54
CA SER A 29 2.35 6.68 18.27
C SER A 29 2.98 5.28 18.46
N GLY A 30 4.09 4.99 17.77
CA GLY A 30 4.76 3.68 17.81
C GLY A 30 4.08 2.62 16.95
N GLU A 31 3.08 2.98 16.15
CA GLU A 31 2.31 2.07 15.32
C GLU A 31 2.96 1.83 13.94
N LEU A 32 3.85 2.72 13.48
CA LEU A 32 4.49 2.60 12.16
C LEU A 32 5.58 1.53 12.12
N ILE A 33 5.45 0.57 11.19
CA ILE A 33 6.52 -0.39 10.84
C ILE A 33 7.33 0.08 9.63
N ASP A 34 6.65 0.43 8.53
CA ASP A 34 7.27 0.95 7.30
C ASP A 34 6.24 1.75 6.50
N ALA A 35 6.71 2.71 5.70
CA ALA A 35 5.87 3.46 4.78
C ALA A 35 6.70 3.88 3.58
N ARG A 36 6.21 3.55 2.38
CA ARG A 36 6.91 3.89 1.14
C ARG A 36 5.94 4.32 0.08
N ALA A 37 6.32 5.40 -0.57
CA ALA A 37 5.88 5.71 -1.90
C ALA A 37 6.49 4.75 -2.91
N LEU A 38 5.73 4.45 -3.96
CA LEU A 38 6.22 3.70 -5.10
C LEU A 38 6.58 4.66 -6.24
N ALA A 39 7.53 4.23 -7.09
CA ALA A 39 7.83 4.94 -8.32
C ALA A 39 6.63 4.89 -9.28
N ASP A 40 6.65 5.73 -10.31
CA ASP A 40 5.59 5.78 -11.32
C ASP A 40 5.26 4.38 -11.86
N PRO A 41 3.98 4.00 -12.01
CA PRO A 41 3.57 2.68 -12.47
C PRO A 41 4.21 2.30 -13.82
N VAL A 42 4.60 3.26 -14.68
CA VAL A 42 5.30 2.97 -15.95
C VAL A 42 6.65 2.28 -15.73
N THR A 43 7.27 2.45 -14.54
CA THR A 43 8.55 1.81 -14.19
C THR A 43 8.39 0.37 -13.72
N ALA A 44 7.15 -0.11 -13.52
CA ALA A 44 6.90 -1.45 -13.05
C ALA A 44 7.21 -2.51 -14.12
N SER A 45 7.51 -3.72 -13.67
CA SER A 45 7.58 -4.90 -14.54
C SER A 45 6.71 -6.00 -13.94
N THR A 46 5.74 -6.47 -14.71
CA THR A 46 4.88 -7.58 -14.34
C THR A 46 5.50 -8.89 -14.80
N ILE A 47 5.81 -9.77 -13.85
CA ILE A 47 6.43 -11.06 -14.10
C ILE A 47 5.36 -12.16 -14.06
N ARG A 48 5.33 -13.04 -15.06
CA ARG A 48 4.46 -14.22 -15.12
C ARG A 48 5.27 -15.45 -15.52
N LEU A 49 4.94 -16.59 -14.91
CA LEU A 49 5.47 -17.89 -15.33
C LEU A 49 4.35 -18.66 -16.02
N HIS A 50 4.59 -19.10 -17.25
CA HIS A 50 3.67 -19.95 -17.99
C HIS A 50 4.46 -21.11 -18.60
N ASP A 51 4.08 -22.35 -18.28
CA ASP A 51 4.79 -23.57 -18.73
C ASP A 51 6.31 -23.55 -18.47
N GLY A 52 6.72 -23.01 -17.32
CA GLY A 52 8.14 -22.90 -16.95
C GLY A 52 8.91 -21.81 -17.70
N VAL A 53 8.25 -21.03 -18.56
CA VAL A 53 8.83 -19.89 -19.27
C VAL A 53 8.54 -18.61 -18.50
N LEU A 54 9.61 -17.88 -18.17
CA LEU A 54 9.54 -16.56 -17.54
C LEU A 54 9.18 -15.51 -18.59
N ALA A 55 8.06 -14.83 -18.41
CA ALA A 55 7.64 -13.68 -19.20
C ALA A 55 7.64 -12.42 -18.33
N ALA A 56 8.29 -11.37 -18.81
CA ALA A 56 8.26 -10.05 -18.20
C ALA A 56 7.53 -9.09 -19.14
N VAL A 57 6.54 -8.37 -18.61
CA VAL A 57 5.76 -7.37 -19.32
C VAL A 57 5.99 -6.03 -18.64
N GLU A 58 6.38 -5.01 -19.40
CA GLU A 58 6.53 -3.65 -18.87
C GLU A 58 5.17 -3.09 -18.41
N GLY A 59 5.17 -2.39 -17.29
CA GLY A 59 4.00 -1.80 -16.67
C GLY A 59 3.42 -2.60 -15.50
N PRO A 60 2.45 -1.99 -14.79
CA PRO A 60 1.87 -2.53 -13.57
C PRO A 60 0.96 -3.72 -13.87
N PHE A 61 0.76 -4.58 -12.87
CA PHE A 61 -0.14 -5.73 -13.00
C PHE A 61 -1.61 -5.31 -13.25
N PRO A 62 -2.21 -4.43 -12.42
CA PRO A 62 -3.52 -3.88 -12.76
C PRO A 62 -3.41 -2.95 -13.96
N GLN A 63 -4.16 -3.26 -15.02
CA GLN A 63 -4.27 -2.42 -16.22
C GLN A 63 -5.42 -1.40 -16.14
N GLY A 64 -5.82 -1.06 -14.91
CA GLY A 64 -6.86 -0.07 -14.62
C GLY A 64 -6.29 1.32 -14.36
N LEU A 65 -7.16 2.28 -14.05
CA LEU A 65 -6.77 3.67 -13.76
C LEU A 65 -6.20 3.84 -12.34
N ALA A 66 -6.64 3.03 -11.38
CA ALA A 66 -6.14 3.07 -10.02
C ALA A 66 -4.92 2.15 -9.86
N HIS A 67 -3.76 2.74 -9.61
CA HIS A 67 -2.50 2.03 -9.37
C HIS A 67 -2.12 2.11 -7.90
N LEU A 68 -1.42 1.08 -7.38
CA LEU A 68 -0.81 1.15 -6.06
C LEU A 68 0.31 2.19 -6.09
N VAL A 69 0.15 3.29 -5.34
CA VAL A 69 1.10 4.41 -5.33
C VAL A 69 1.89 4.51 -4.05
N ALA A 70 1.37 3.95 -2.95
CA ALA A 70 2.08 3.86 -1.69
C ALA A 70 1.55 2.70 -0.85
N PHE A 71 2.36 2.26 0.12
CA PHE A 71 1.93 1.38 1.17
C PHE A 71 2.42 1.87 2.53
N VAL A 72 1.66 1.54 3.57
CA VAL A 72 2.01 1.73 4.97
C VAL A 72 1.79 0.42 5.70
N VAL A 73 2.76 -0.02 6.47
CA VAL A 73 2.66 -1.19 7.36
C VAL A 73 2.59 -0.66 8.79
N VAL A 74 1.56 -1.07 9.52
CA VAL A 74 1.34 -0.67 10.92
C VAL A 74 1.18 -1.88 11.82
N ASP A 75 1.61 -1.76 13.07
CA ASP A 75 1.26 -2.67 14.17
C ASP A 75 0.33 -1.94 15.13
N CYS A 76 -0.95 -2.27 15.09
CA CYS A 76 -1.97 -1.62 15.90
C CYS A 76 -2.84 -2.66 16.63
N GLU A 77 -3.58 -2.20 17.62
CA GLU A 77 -4.38 -3.08 18.49
C GLU A 77 -5.53 -3.79 17.77
N SER A 78 -6.04 -3.22 16.67
CA SER A 78 -7.25 -3.72 15.99
C SER A 78 -7.33 -3.27 14.52
N ARG A 79 -8.18 -3.96 13.75
CA ARG A 79 -8.50 -3.57 12.36
C ARG A 79 -9.16 -2.20 12.30
N ASP A 80 -9.96 -1.85 13.31
CA ASP A 80 -10.64 -0.55 13.39
C ASP A 80 -9.61 0.58 13.45
N ARG A 81 -8.60 0.44 14.31
CA ARG A 81 -7.48 1.39 14.39
C ARG A 81 -6.71 1.51 13.06
N ALA A 82 -6.45 0.40 12.38
CA ALA A 82 -5.85 0.43 11.04
C ALA A 82 -6.74 1.14 10.01
N ALA A 83 -8.06 1.02 10.12
CA ALA A 83 -9.02 1.72 9.26
C ALA A 83 -9.09 3.22 9.57
N GLU A 84 -8.99 3.62 10.84
CA GLU A 84 -8.85 5.03 11.22
C GLU A 84 -7.61 5.66 10.57
N ILE A 85 -6.45 4.99 10.71
CA ILE A 85 -5.19 5.43 10.08
C ILE A 85 -5.36 5.52 8.56
N ALA A 86 -6.01 4.53 7.93
CA ALA A 86 -6.27 4.54 6.49
C ALA A 86 -7.16 5.73 6.05
N GLY A 87 -8.10 6.16 6.89
CA GLY A 87 -8.95 7.32 6.64
C GLY A 87 -8.23 8.66 6.70
N TRP A 88 -7.00 8.70 7.24
CA TRP A 88 -6.19 9.91 7.27
C TRP A 88 -5.55 10.24 5.90
N PHE A 89 -5.49 9.27 4.99
CA PHE A 89 -4.93 9.49 3.66
C PHE A 89 -5.99 10.13 2.74
N PRO A 90 -5.67 11.25 2.06
CA PRO A 90 -6.60 11.93 1.15
C PRO A 90 -7.13 11.02 0.04
N ASP A 91 -6.34 10.03 -0.40
CA ASP A 91 -6.70 9.04 -1.41
C ASP A 91 -7.93 8.20 -1.03
N ALA A 92 -8.28 8.13 0.26
CA ALA A 92 -9.52 7.51 0.73
C ALA A 92 -10.77 8.18 0.13
N TYR A 93 -10.68 9.45 -0.28
CA TYR A 93 -11.77 10.20 -0.89
C TYR A 93 -11.78 10.16 -2.44
N THR A 94 -10.66 9.82 -3.08
CA THR A 94 -10.49 9.98 -4.54
C THR A 94 -10.41 8.68 -5.31
N ALA A 95 -9.68 7.68 -4.81
CA ALA A 95 -9.43 6.43 -5.51
C ALA A 95 -9.66 5.20 -4.62
N GLY A 96 -9.13 5.22 -3.40
CA GLY A 96 -9.37 4.21 -2.38
C GLY A 96 -8.12 3.81 -1.61
N VAL A 97 -8.35 3.40 -0.35
CA VAL A 97 -7.32 2.87 0.54
C VAL A 97 -7.79 1.51 1.05
N GLU A 98 -6.98 0.47 0.86
CA GLU A 98 -7.29 -0.90 1.25
C GLU A 98 -6.51 -1.30 2.50
N VAL A 99 -7.23 -1.70 3.56
CA VAL A 99 -6.63 -2.22 4.80
C VAL A 99 -6.71 -3.73 4.82
N ARG A 100 -5.56 -4.41 4.94
CA ARG A 100 -5.49 -5.86 5.02
C ARG A 100 -4.60 -6.35 6.16
N PRO A 101 -5.02 -7.38 6.90
CA PRO A 101 -4.14 -8.03 7.88
C PRO A 101 -2.95 -8.68 7.18
N VAL A 102 -1.77 -8.52 7.75
CA VAL A 102 -0.56 -9.24 7.33
C VAL A 102 -0.58 -10.61 8.00
N MET A 103 -0.69 -11.65 7.19
CA MET A 103 -0.59 -13.02 7.69
C MET A 103 0.87 -13.36 8.04
N GLY A 104 1.07 -14.09 9.13
CA GLY A 104 2.38 -14.66 9.48
C GLY A 104 2.93 -15.55 8.37
N SER A 105 4.25 -15.82 8.39
CA SER A 105 4.95 -16.63 7.37
C SER A 105 4.45 -18.08 7.24
N SER A 106 3.62 -18.55 8.17
CA SER A 106 2.99 -19.87 8.17
C SER A 106 1.55 -19.88 7.61
N GLY A 107 0.97 -18.72 7.27
CA GLY A 107 -0.40 -18.63 6.73
C GLY A 107 -1.52 -19.18 7.66
N LEU A 108 -1.21 -19.43 8.93
CA LEU A 108 -2.06 -20.22 9.85
C LEU A 108 -2.50 -19.45 11.12
N GLU A 109 -2.09 -18.21 11.30
CA GLU A 109 -2.43 -17.47 12.51
C GLU A 109 -3.45 -16.39 12.15
N MET A 110 -4.73 -16.75 12.39
CA MET A 110 -5.90 -15.86 12.36
C MET A 110 -5.99 -15.05 13.65
#